data_AF-A0A938WD72-F1
#
_entry.id   AF-A0A938WD72-F1
#
_cell.length_a   1.000
_cell.length_b   1.000
_cell.length_c   1.000
_cell.angle_alpha   90.00
_cell.angle_beta   90.00
_cell.angle_gamma   90.00
#
_symmetry.space_group_name_H-M   'P 1'
#
loop_
_entity.id
_entity.type
_entity.pdbx_description
1 polymer ?
#
loop_
_entity_poly.entity_id
_entity_poly.type
_entity_poly.pdbx_seq_one_letter_code
_entity_poly.pdbx_strand_id
1 'polypeptide(L)'
;MKTTAYFRDVVRQKHPGIEAAWIQRVMAEPLEERTQADGRYALWGMVPEAQNRALRVITLEDRETVHNAFFDRGFLKARTRSLPSPPAAPPAP
;
A
#
# COMPACT_ATOMS: atom_id res chain seq x y z
N MET A 1 1.59 11.70 -10.09
CA MET A 1 0.63 11.52 -8.98
C MET A 1 0.01 12.88 -8.66
N LYS A 2 -1.30 12.94 -8.39
CA LYS A 2 -1.90 14.11 -7.77
C LYS A 2 -1.84 13.93 -6.25
N THR A 3 -1.33 14.93 -5.55
CA THR A 3 -1.30 14.92 -4.08
C THR A 3 -2.05 16.12 -3.58
N THR A 4 -2.90 15.92 -2.59
CA THR A 4 -3.58 17.04 -1.92
C THR A 4 -2.58 17.95 -1.21
N ALA A 5 -2.94 19.22 -0.98
CA ALA A 5 -2.14 20.12 -0.15
C ALA A 5 -1.92 19.53 1.25
N TYR A 6 -2.91 18.84 1.79
CA TYR A 6 -2.82 18.09 3.06
C TYR A 6 -1.72 17.02 3.02
N PHE A 7 -1.62 16.27 1.92
CA PHE A 7 -0.55 15.28 1.76
C PHE A 7 0.83 15.94 1.77
N ARG A 8 1.01 17.00 0.97
CA ARG A 8 2.32 17.68 0.85
C ARG A 8 2.76 18.31 2.18
N ASP A 9 1.84 18.93 2.89
CA ASP A 9 2.15 19.70 4.10
C ASP A 9 2.15 18.82 5.35
N VAL A 10 1.13 17.98 5.53
CA VAL A 10 0.92 17.22 6.77
C VAL A 10 1.59 15.85 6.75
N VAL A 11 1.48 15.11 5.64
CA VAL A 11 2.02 13.73 5.59
C VAL A 11 3.54 13.72 5.55
N ARG A 12 4.17 14.64 4.80
CA ARG A 12 5.64 14.80 4.83
C ARG A 12 6.16 15.18 6.21
N GLN A 13 5.41 15.98 6.97
CA GLN A 13 5.79 16.37 8.33
C GLN A 13 5.56 15.25 9.35
N LYS A 14 4.43 14.55 9.28
CA LYS A 14 4.11 13.43 10.20
C LYS A 14 4.95 12.18 9.95
N HIS A 15 5.34 11.95 8.69
CA HIS A 15 6.06 10.76 8.27
C HIS A 15 7.26 11.17 7.40
N PRO A 16 8.29 11.79 7.98
CA PRO A 16 9.45 12.32 7.24
C PRO A 16 10.26 11.25 6.52
N GLY A 17 9.99 9.97 6.79
CA GLY A 17 10.61 8.85 6.11
C GLY A 17 9.88 8.36 4.87
N ILE A 18 8.67 8.82 4.53
CA ILE A 18 7.94 8.33 3.35
C ILE A 18 8.35 9.10 2.10
N GLU A 19 8.97 8.41 1.15
CA GLU A 19 9.31 9.02 -0.14
C GLU A 19 8.15 9.01 -1.13
N ALA A 20 8.06 10.08 -1.92
CA ALA A 20 7.11 10.20 -3.01
C ALA A 20 7.26 9.07 -4.04
N ALA A 21 8.50 8.64 -4.31
CA ALA A 21 8.81 7.54 -5.21
C ALA A 21 8.11 6.24 -4.78
N TRP A 22 8.07 5.96 -3.48
CA TRP A 22 7.40 4.76 -2.96
C TRP A 22 5.89 4.85 -3.15
N ILE A 23 5.29 6.01 -2.91
CA ILE A 23 3.85 6.21 -3.13
C ILE A 23 3.51 6.03 -4.61
N GLN A 24 4.28 6.64 -5.50
CA GLN A 24 4.10 6.48 -6.94
C GLN A 24 4.21 5.01 -7.35
N ARG A 25 5.14 4.27 -6.75
CA ARG A 25 5.30 2.84 -7.01
C ARG A 25 4.11 2.02 -6.52
N VAL A 26 3.59 2.30 -5.33
CA VAL A 26 2.37 1.66 -4.81
C VAL A 26 1.14 2.02 -5.65
N MET A 27 1.06 3.23 -6.20
CA MET A 27 -0.04 3.60 -7.09
C MET A 27 0.07 2.98 -8.48
N ALA A 28 1.29 2.84 -9.01
CA ALA A 28 1.54 2.22 -10.30
C ALA A 28 1.35 0.69 -10.25
N GLU A 29 1.87 0.06 -9.19
CA GLU A 29 1.80 -1.38 -8.97
C GLU A 29 1.42 -1.67 -7.50
N PRO A 30 0.13 -1.48 -7.14
CA PRO A 30 -0.36 -1.85 -5.82
C PRO A 30 -0.31 -3.37 -5.69
N LEU A 31 0.24 -3.83 -4.56
CA LEU A 31 0.25 -5.24 -4.21
C LEU A 31 -1.14 -5.73 -3.77
N GLU A 32 -1.91 -4.86 -3.13
CA GLU A 32 -3.31 -5.11 -2.78
C GLU A 32 -4.09 -3.80 -2.89
N GLU A 33 -5.31 -3.87 -3.40
CA GLU A 33 -6.25 -2.74 -3.42
C GLU A 33 -7.54 -3.12 -2.68
N ARG A 34 -8.06 -2.19 -1.88
CA ARG A 34 -9.36 -2.31 -1.22
C ARG A 34 -10.15 -1.02 -1.36
N THR A 35 -11.35 -1.16 -1.88
CA THR A 35 -12.34 -0.09 -1.88
C THR A 35 -13.00 -0.01 -0.51
N GLN A 36 -13.07 1.20 0.07
CA GLN A 36 -13.84 1.47 1.27
C GLN A 36 -15.28 1.86 0.91
N ALA A 37 -16.21 1.67 1.85
CA ALA A 37 -17.62 2.03 1.66
C ALA A 37 -17.83 3.56 1.42
N ASP A 38 -16.87 4.39 1.84
CA ASP A 38 -16.85 5.85 1.61
C ASP A 38 -16.39 6.24 0.18
N GLY A 39 -16.12 5.28 -0.70
CA GLY A 39 -15.65 5.53 -2.07
C GLY A 39 -14.14 5.75 -2.21
N ARG A 40 -13.37 5.63 -1.12
CA ARG A 40 -11.90 5.77 -1.13
C ARG A 40 -11.21 4.45 -1.42
N TYR A 41 -10.04 4.51 -2.03
CA TYR A 41 -9.22 3.32 -2.32
C TYR A 41 -8.01 3.26 -1.41
N ALA A 42 -7.86 2.14 -0.71
CA ALA A 42 -6.65 1.80 0.03
C ALA A 42 -5.78 0.89 -0.84
N LEU A 43 -4.57 1.34 -1.13
CA LEU A 43 -3.57 0.63 -1.92
C LEU A 43 -2.43 0.25 -0.99
N TRP A 44 -2.00 -1.00 -1.00
CA TRP A 44 -0.83 -1.46 -0.26
C TRP A 44 0.27 -1.79 -1.24
N GLY A 45 1.51 -1.41 -0.92
CA GLY A 45 2.67 -1.81 -1.71
C GLY A 45 3.88 -2.02 -0.82
N MET A 46 4.74 -2.97 -1.20
CA MET A 46 5.97 -3.24 -0.45
C MET A 46 7.06 -2.25 -0.81
N VAL A 47 7.69 -1.72 0.22
CA VAL A 47 8.84 -0.83 0.12
C VAL A 47 10.06 -1.55 0.70
N PRO A 48 10.84 -2.27 -0.13
CA PRO A 48 12.06 -2.95 0.31
C PRO A 48 13.06 -1.97 0.94
N GLU A 49 13.18 -0.77 0.35
CA GLU A 49 14.05 0.33 0.84
C GLU A 49 13.72 0.76 2.27
N ALA A 50 12.46 0.64 2.69
CA ALA A 50 11.99 0.97 4.02
C ALA A 50 11.96 -0.26 4.94
N GLN A 51 12.98 -1.12 4.89
CA GLN A 51 13.04 -2.39 5.65
C GLN A 51 11.91 -3.36 5.27
N ASN A 52 11.62 -3.50 3.97
CA ASN A 52 10.53 -4.34 3.45
C ASN A 52 9.13 -4.02 3.97
N ARG A 53 8.92 -2.82 4.53
CA ARG A 53 7.63 -2.41 5.09
C ARG A 53 6.55 -2.27 4.02
N ALA A 54 5.31 -2.55 4.40
CA ALA A 54 4.18 -2.26 3.54
C ALA A 54 3.77 -0.79 3.71
N LEU A 55 3.70 -0.06 2.61
CA LEU A 55 3.16 1.28 2.56
C LEU A 55 1.70 1.19 2.16
N ARG A 56 0.82 1.77 2.98
CA ARG A 56 -0.60 1.92 2.70
C ARG A 56 -0.88 3.33 2.22
N VAL A 57 -1.37 3.46 1.00
CA VAL A 57 -1.71 4.72 0.33
C VAL A 57 -3.23 4.79 0.20
N ILE A 58 -3.83 5.80 0.80
CA ILE A 58 -5.26 6.09 0.67
C ILE A 58 -5.45 7.16 -0.40
N THR A 59 -6.16 6.79 -1.45
CA THR A 59 -6.55 7.67 -2.55
C THR A 59 -8.05 7.94 -2.50
N LEU A 60 -8.47 9.03 -3.14
CA LEU A 60 -9.88 9.35 -3.36
C LEU A 60 -10.50 8.43 -4.41
N GLU A 61 -11.79 8.62 -4.72
CA GLU A 61 -12.54 7.86 -5.73
C GLU A 61 -11.85 7.82 -7.10
N ASP A 62 -11.11 8.87 -7.44
CA ASP A 62 -10.38 9.05 -8.71
C ASP A 62 -9.12 8.16 -8.80
N ARG A 63 -8.70 7.51 -7.70
CA ARG A 63 -7.45 6.72 -7.56
C ARG A 63 -6.15 7.46 -7.89
N GLU A 64 -6.22 8.67 -8.42
CA GLU A 64 -5.06 9.48 -8.81
C GLU A 64 -4.64 10.46 -7.71
N THR A 65 -5.60 10.84 -6.85
CA THR A 65 -5.41 11.83 -5.78
C THR A 65 -5.11 11.15 -4.45
N VAL A 66 -3.87 11.28 -3.98
CA VAL A 66 -3.45 10.77 -2.67
C VAL A 66 -3.94 11.70 -1.56
N HIS A 67 -4.76 11.12 -0.67
CA HIS A 67 -5.25 11.79 0.52
C HIS A 67 -4.33 11.54 1.72
N ASN A 68 -3.89 10.29 1.92
CA ASN A 68 -3.04 9.91 3.04
C ASN A 68 -2.08 8.77 2.67
N ALA A 69 -0.91 8.68 3.27
CA ALA A 69 -0.01 7.53 3.13
C ALA A 69 0.76 7.26 4.42
N PHE A 70 0.81 6.00 4.85
CA PHE A 70 1.51 5.60 6.06
C PHE A 70 2.01 4.15 5.99
N PHE A 71 3.04 3.83 6.76
CA PHE A 71 3.57 2.48 6.84
C PHE A 71 2.68 1.57 7.69
N ASP A 72 2.18 0.49 7.09
CA ASP A 72 1.49 -0.58 7.77
C ASP A 72 2.49 -1.69 8.15
N ARG A 73 2.82 -1.75 9.44
CA ARG A 73 3.75 -2.75 9.98
C ARG A 73 3.11 -4.12 10.17
N GLY A 74 1.77 -4.21 10.13
CA GLY A 74 1.01 -5.44 10.35
C GLY A 74 0.84 -6.28 9.08
N PHE A 75 0.81 -5.64 7.91
CA PHE A 75 0.57 -6.28 6.62
C PHE A 75 1.60 -7.37 6.27
N LEU A 76 2.88 -7.17 6.61
CA LEU A 76 3.94 -8.19 6.43
C LEU A 76 3.63 -9.50 7.16
N LYS A 77 3.16 -9.42 8.41
CA LYS A 77 2.81 -10.60 9.21
C LYS A 77 1.54 -11.27 8.71
N ALA A 78 0.60 -10.50 8.15
CA ALA A 78 -0.63 -11.03 7.58
C ALA A 78 -0.37 -11.78 6.27
N ARG A 79 0.48 -11.28 5.37
CA ARG A 79 0.82 -11.95 4.11
C ARG A 79 1.47 -13.32 4.29
N THR A 80 2.33 -13.50 5.29
CA THR A 80 2.89 -14.83 5.60
C THR A 80 1.81 -15.85 5.98
N ARG A 81 0.64 -15.39 6.42
CA ARG A 81 -0.49 -16.24 6.85
C ARG A 81 -1.60 -16.37 5.79
N SER A 82 -1.50 -15.62 4.69
CA SER A 82 -2.50 -15.58 3.61
C SER A 82 -1.95 -15.98 2.24
N LEU A 83 -0.69 -16.40 2.14
CA LEU A 83 -0.30 -17.27 1.04
C LEU A 83 -1.17 -18.53 1.18
N PRO A 84 -1.99 -18.90 0.16
CA PRO A 84 -2.46 -20.27 0.12
C PRO A 84 -1.21 -21.14 0.19
N SER A 85 -1.21 -22.16 1.05
CA SER A 85 -0.28 -23.27 0.90
C SER A 85 -0.21 -23.61 -0.59
N PRO A 86 0.97 -23.85 -1.18
CA PRO A 86 1.02 -24.30 -2.57
C PRO A 86 0.02 -25.46 -2.72
N PRO A 87 -0.80 -25.50 -3.78
CA PRO A 87 -1.76 -26.57 -3.95
C PRO A 87 -0.98 -27.87 -3.79
N ALA A 88 -1.39 -28.70 -2.82
CA ALA A 88 -0.80 -30.01 -2.62
C ALA A 88 -0.77 -30.67 -3.99
N ALA A 89 0.44 -30.95 -4.49
CA ALA A 89 0.60 -31.62 -5.77
C ALA A 89 -0.29 -32.88 -5.73
N PRO A 90 -1.11 -33.14 -6.77
CA PRO A 90 -1.89 -34.36 -6.79
C PRO A 90 -0.92 -35.55 -6.66
N PRO A 91 -1.28 -36.61 -5.90
CA PRO A 91 -0.46 -37.81 -5.89
C PRO A 91 -0.34 -38.30 -7.34
N ALA A 92 0.91 -38.46 -7.78
CA ALA A 92 1.21 -39.04 -9.09
C ALA A 92 0.60 -40.46 -9.19
N PRO A 93 0.19 -40.90 -10.39
CA PRO A 93 -0.51 -42.16 -10.59
C PRO A 93 0.32 -43.39 -10.22
#